data_AF-A0A0S9QZD9-F1
#
_entry.id   AF-A0A0S9QZD9-F1
#
_cell.length_a   1.000
_cell.length_b   1.000
_cell.length_c   1.000
_cell.angle_alpha   90.00
_cell.angle_beta   90.00
_cell.angle_gamma   90.00
#
_symmetry.space_group_name_H-M   'P 1'
#
loop_
_entity.id
_entity.type
_entity.pdbx_description
1 polymer ?
#
loop_
_entity_poly.entity_id
_entity_poly.type
_entity_poly.pdbx_seq_one_letter_code
_entity_poly.pdbx_strand_id
1 'polypeptide(L)'
;MGAIGSEGEVVSVTGTTRTLTYRPRRVTLSDGTFLMHESRGGTLSSVWAADLGDLFVEVVHLGHGPLGGELVLVVPDGDVVALGDLVPPLDTVPSTVTPSWPAAVDLAVGLTRPSTRILTSSGPIAREDLEDFHQTLLGVLHG
;
A
#
# COMPACT_ATOMS: atom_id res chain seq x y z
N MET A 1 -19.91 -12.78 3.65
CA MET A 1 -18.49 -12.79 4.04
C MET A 1 -17.75 -12.20 2.87
N GLY A 2 -17.16 -11.04 3.10
CA GLY A 2 -16.38 -10.32 2.10
C GLY A 2 -15.18 -11.13 1.63
N ALA A 3 -14.64 -10.74 0.48
CA ALA A 3 -13.53 -11.41 -0.17
C ALA A 3 -12.42 -10.42 -0.49
N ILE A 4 -11.17 -10.87 -0.37
CA ILE A 4 -9.97 -10.11 -0.72
C ILE A 4 -9.21 -10.87 -1.80
N GLY A 5 -9.21 -10.34 -3.02
CA GLY A 5 -8.52 -10.90 -4.18
C GLY A 5 -7.33 -10.03 -4.59
N SER A 6 -6.29 -10.65 -5.16
CA SER A 6 -5.15 -9.93 -5.75
C SER A 6 -4.75 -10.57 -7.08
N GLU A 7 -4.62 -9.75 -8.12
CA GLU A 7 -4.19 -10.16 -9.46
C GLU A 7 -3.19 -9.12 -9.99
N GLY A 8 -1.92 -9.50 -10.09
CA GLY A 8 -0.84 -8.56 -10.38
C GLY A 8 -0.79 -7.41 -9.36
N GLU A 9 -0.76 -6.18 -9.86
CA GLU A 9 -0.78 -4.95 -9.04
C GLU A 9 -2.16 -4.59 -8.46
N VAL A 10 -3.22 -5.31 -8.84
CA VAL A 10 -4.59 -4.97 -8.48
C VAL A 10 -5.01 -5.76 -7.25
N VAL A 11 -5.54 -5.07 -6.24
CA VAL A 11 -6.18 -5.70 -5.07
C VAL A 11 -7.65 -5.30 -5.07
N SER A 12 -8.54 -6.28 -4.97
CA SER A 12 -9.99 -6.07 -4.88
C SER A 12 -10.48 -6.51 -3.52
N VAL A 13 -11.17 -5.62 -2.81
CA VAL A 13 -11.83 -5.89 -1.54
C VAL A 13 -13.32 -5.77 -1.76
N THR A 14 -14.03 -6.88 -1.71
CA THR A 14 -15.48 -6.94 -1.93
C THR A 14 -16.15 -7.22 -0.60
N GLY A 15 -16.81 -6.21 -0.05
CA GLY A 15 -17.76 -6.40 1.06
C GLY A 15 -19.17 -6.66 0.53
N THR A 16 -20.12 -6.79 1.45
CA THR A 16 -21.55 -7.03 1.13
C THR A 16 -22.26 -5.86 0.45
N THR A 17 -21.77 -4.62 0.59
CA THR A 17 -22.45 -3.42 0.04
C THR A 17 -21.74 -2.80 -1.14
N ARG A 18 -20.41 -2.90 -1.20
CA ARG A 18 -19.59 -2.31 -2.26
C ARG A 18 -18.24 -3.00 -2.40
N THR A 19 -17.61 -2.76 -3.54
CA THR A 19 -16.24 -3.22 -3.82
C THR A 19 -15.30 -2.02 -3.92
N LEU A 20 -14.09 -2.18 -3.37
CA LEU A 20 -12.96 -1.30 -3.56
C LEU A 20 -11.92 -2.00 -4.43
N THR A 21 -11.48 -1.34 -5.48
CA THR A 21 -10.34 -1.75 -6.30
C THR A 21 -9.17 -0.82 -6.05
N TYR A 22 -8.09 -1.39 -5.53
CA TYR A 22 -6.82 -0.73 -5.27
C TYR A 22 -5.85 -0.95 -6.43
N ARG A 23 -5.18 0.14 -6.80
CA ARG A 23 -3.94 0.19 -7.55
C ARG A 23 -2.98 1.13 -6.81
N PRO A 24 -1.65 0.96 -6.97
CA PRO A 24 -0.65 1.64 -6.13
C PRO A 24 -0.77 3.17 -5.99
N ARG A 25 -1.44 3.87 -6.92
CA ARG A 25 -1.65 5.34 -6.88
C ARG A 25 -3.09 5.76 -7.14
N ARG A 26 -4.02 4.80 -7.21
CA ARG A 26 -5.45 5.06 -7.45
C ARG A 26 -6.31 3.98 -6.82
N VAL A 27 -7.27 4.42 -6.04
CA VAL A 27 -8.32 3.56 -5.50
C VAL A 27 -9.65 3.93 -6.15
N THR A 28 -10.47 2.95 -6.50
CA THR A 28 -11.79 3.15 -7.10
C THR A 28 -12.83 2.32 -6.36
N LEU A 29 -13.97 2.92 -6.01
CA LEU A 29 -15.14 2.23 -5.50
C LEU A 29 -16.05 1.77 -6.64
N SER A 30 -16.90 0.79 -6.37
CA SER A 30 -17.85 0.25 -7.34
C SER A 30 -18.89 1.26 -7.86
N ASP A 31 -19.07 2.40 -7.17
CA ASP A 31 -19.93 3.50 -7.61
C ASP A 31 -19.21 4.50 -8.56
N GLY A 32 -17.93 4.25 -8.87
CA GLY A 32 -17.10 5.10 -9.73
C GLY A 32 -16.34 6.21 -8.99
N THR A 33 -16.59 6.40 -7.69
CA THR A 33 -15.78 7.28 -6.84
C THR A 33 -14.34 6.80 -6.86
N PHE A 34 -13.38 7.72 -6.97
CA PHE A 34 -11.97 7.37 -6.94
C PHE A 34 -11.16 8.32 -6.06
N LEU A 35 -10.00 7.84 -5.64
CA LEU A 35 -9.05 8.54 -4.80
C LEU A 35 -7.67 8.42 -5.42
N MET A 36 -6.95 9.53 -5.42
CA MET A 36 -5.53 9.61 -5.76
C MET A 36 -4.90 10.61 -4.79
N HIS A 37 -3.61 10.47 -4.53
CA HIS A 37 -2.89 11.46 -3.74
C HIS A 37 -2.90 12.83 -4.46
N GLU A 38 -2.90 13.95 -3.72
CA GLU A 38 -2.91 15.30 -4.27
C GLU A 38 -1.72 15.59 -5.20
N SER A 39 -0.54 15.01 -4.93
CA SER A 39 0.63 15.10 -5.82
C SER A 39 0.42 14.45 -7.20
N ARG A 40 -0.67 13.69 -7.37
CA ARG A 40 -1.09 13.06 -8.62
C ARG A 40 -2.37 13.69 -9.20
N GLY A 41 -2.77 14.87 -8.71
CA GLY A 41 -3.99 15.56 -9.14
C GLY A 41 -5.28 15.01 -8.51
N GLY A 42 -5.17 14.22 -7.44
CA GLY A 42 -6.31 13.77 -6.64
C GLY A 42 -6.63 14.71 -5.47
N THR A 43 -7.45 14.21 -4.55
CA THR A 43 -7.93 14.97 -3.37
C THR A 43 -7.48 14.37 -2.03
N LEU A 44 -6.83 13.21 -2.04
CA LEU A 44 -6.34 12.57 -0.83
C LEU A 44 -5.00 13.18 -0.43
N SER A 45 -4.90 13.70 0.80
CA SER A 45 -3.64 14.20 1.35
C SER A 45 -2.97 13.23 2.33
N SER A 46 -3.77 12.50 3.14
CA SER A 46 -3.23 11.60 4.16
C SER A 46 -4.00 10.29 4.26
N VAL A 47 -5.22 10.31 4.80
CA VAL A 47 -5.99 9.08 5.05
C VAL A 47 -7.42 9.22 4.55
N TRP A 48 -7.96 8.11 4.05
CA TRP A 48 -9.36 7.94 3.73
C TRP A 48 -9.79 6.54 4.13
N ALA A 49 -11.05 6.38 4.52
CA ALA A 49 -11.57 5.08 4.90
C ALA A 49 -12.98 4.86 4.35
N ALA A 50 -13.35 3.59 4.20
CA ALA A 50 -14.70 3.19 3.83
C ALA A 50 -15.14 1.90 4.51
N ASP A 51 -16.41 1.87 4.85
CA ASP A 51 -17.13 0.66 5.26
C ASP A 51 -17.70 -0.05 4.02
N LEU A 52 -17.24 -1.25 3.70
CA LEU A 52 -17.74 -2.06 2.58
C LEU A 52 -18.91 -2.97 2.98
N GLY A 53 -19.43 -2.84 4.20
CA GLY A 53 -20.56 -3.56 4.77
C GLY A 53 -20.10 -4.51 5.88
N ASP A 54 -19.43 -5.60 5.50
CA ASP A 54 -18.85 -6.59 6.43
C ASP A 54 -17.32 -6.56 6.45
N LEU A 55 -16.72 -5.56 5.80
CA LEU A 55 -15.28 -5.28 5.81
C LEU A 55 -15.06 -3.78 5.89
N PHE A 56 -14.09 -3.36 6.70
CA PHE A 56 -13.61 -1.99 6.73
C PHE A 56 -12.26 -1.87 6.01
N VAL A 57 -12.02 -0.74 5.35
CA VAL A 57 -10.77 -0.47 4.63
C VAL A 57 -10.26 0.94 4.89
N GLU A 58 -8.94 1.07 4.96
CA GLU A 58 -8.23 2.34 5.05
C GLU A 58 -7.27 2.48 3.87
N VAL A 59 -7.23 3.67 3.28
CA VAL A 59 -6.28 4.06 2.23
C VAL A 59 -5.43 5.18 2.79
N VAL A 60 -4.12 4.95 2.88
CA VAL A 60 -3.19 5.83 3.56
C VAL A 60 -2.05 6.23 2.62
N HIS A 61 -1.70 7.50 2.61
CA HIS A 61 -0.45 7.99 2.08
C HIS A 61 0.58 8.08 3.21
N LEU A 62 1.58 7.20 3.21
CA LEU A 62 2.63 7.15 4.25
C LEU A 62 3.82 8.05 3.95
N GLY A 63 3.84 8.67 2.76
CA GLY A 63 4.98 9.40 2.23
C GLY A 63 5.27 8.96 0.79
N HIS A 64 6.07 9.77 0.08
CA HIS A 64 6.44 9.46 -1.29
C HIS A 64 7.48 8.34 -1.35
N GLY A 65 7.16 7.32 -2.14
CA GLY A 65 8.07 6.24 -2.52
C GLY A 65 8.82 6.55 -3.81
N PRO A 66 9.06 5.56 -4.69
CA PRO A 66 9.92 5.73 -5.86
C PRO A 66 9.39 6.76 -6.87
N LEU A 67 8.07 6.85 -7.04
CA LEU A 67 7.46 7.76 -8.01
C LEU A 67 6.66 8.89 -7.35
N GLY A 68 6.34 8.78 -6.06
CA GLY A 68 5.53 9.72 -5.29
C GLY A 68 4.03 9.47 -5.44
N GLY A 69 3.28 9.76 -4.38
CA GLY A 69 1.83 9.56 -4.31
C GLY A 69 1.38 8.10 -4.22
N GLU A 70 2.29 7.17 -3.88
CA GLU A 70 1.96 5.79 -3.56
C GLU A 70 0.95 5.75 -2.40
N LEU A 71 -0.06 4.89 -2.55
CA LEU A 71 -1.10 4.64 -1.57
C LEU A 71 -0.93 3.25 -0.98
N VAL A 72 -1.23 3.11 0.30
CA VAL A 72 -1.29 1.83 1.01
C VAL A 72 -2.74 1.53 1.33
N LEU A 73 -3.19 0.31 1.04
CA LEU A 73 -4.50 -0.18 1.46
C LEU A 73 -4.33 -1.08 2.68
N VAL A 74 -5.10 -0.83 3.73
CA VAL A 74 -5.20 -1.68 4.92
C VAL A 74 -6.60 -2.27 4.98
N VAL A 75 -6.69 -3.57 5.19
CA VAL A 75 -7.95 -4.29 5.47
C VAL A 75 -7.82 -4.94 6.85
N PRO A 76 -8.18 -4.23 7.94
CA PRO A 76 -7.91 -4.69 9.30
C PRO A 76 -8.52 -6.06 9.61
N ASP A 77 -9.77 -6.29 9.22
CA ASP A 77 -10.49 -7.55 9.48
C ASP A 77 -9.89 -8.75 8.72
N GLY A 78 -9.20 -8.50 7.61
CA GLY A 78 -8.55 -9.53 6.80
C GLY A 78 -7.07 -9.75 7.12
N ASP A 79 -6.48 -8.96 8.02
CA ASP A 79 -5.03 -8.89 8.26
C ASP A 79 -4.22 -8.75 6.95
N VAL A 80 -4.69 -7.85 6.05
CA VAL A 80 -4.06 -7.58 4.75
C VAL A 80 -3.58 -6.13 4.69
N VAL A 81 -2.36 -5.94 4.20
CA VAL A 81 -1.81 -4.62 3.84
C VAL A 81 -1.27 -4.70 2.42
N ALA A 82 -1.78 -3.87 1.51
CA ALA A 82 -1.26 -3.73 0.16
C ALA A 82 -0.40 -2.47 0.06
N LEU A 83 0.92 -2.67 -0.11
CA LEU A 83 1.93 -1.64 -0.27
C LEU A 83 2.13 -1.25 -1.75
N GLY A 84 1.68 -2.09 -2.68
CA GLY A 84 1.76 -1.82 -4.12
C GLY A 84 3.19 -1.55 -4.56
N ASP A 85 3.42 -0.38 -5.17
CA ASP A 85 4.72 0.06 -5.67
C ASP A 85 5.58 0.79 -4.64
N LEU A 86 5.09 0.96 -3.40
CA LEU A 86 5.94 1.47 -2.33
C LEU A 86 7.13 0.54 -2.09
N VAL A 87 6.95 -0.75 -2.38
CA VAL A 87 7.98 -1.78 -2.38
C VAL A 87 8.09 -2.35 -3.80
N PRO A 88 9.12 -1.97 -4.58
CA PRO A 88 9.40 -2.55 -5.89
C PRO A 88 9.90 -4.01 -5.74
N PRO A 89 10.15 -4.75 -6.85
CA PRO A 89 10.83 -6.04 -6.78
C PRO A 89 12.09 -5.99 -5.89
N LEU A 90 12.18 -6.91 -4.93
CA LEU A 90 13.23 -6.90 -3.90
C LEU A 90 14.63 -7.19 -4.43
N ASP A 91 14.74 -7.74 -5.63
CA ASP A 91 16.01 -7.93 -6.35
C ASP A 91 16.52 -6.62 -6.99
N THR A 92 15.73 -5.55 -6.95
CA THR A 92 16.06 -4.24 -7.50
C THR A 92 16.49 -3.28 -6.40
N VAL A 93 17.78 -2.96 -6.36
CA VAL A 93 18.29 -1.90 -5.47
C VAL A 93 18.03 -0.52 -6.11
N PRO A 94 17.32 0.40 -5.44
CA PRO A 94 17.11 1.74 -5.96
C PRO A 94 18.43 2.51 -6.12
N SER A 95 18.62 3.17 -7.27
CA SER A 95 19.79 4.03 -7.51
C SER A 95 19.68 5.40 -6.84
N THR A 96 18.46 5.82 -6.52
CA THR A 96 18.16 7.10 -5.85
C THR A 96 17.08 6.89 -4.81
N VAL A 97 17.28 7.44 -3.61
CA VAL A 97 16.32 7.37 -2.51
C VAL A 97 16.06 8.77 -1.98
N THR A 98 14.78 9.14 -1.88
CA THR A 98 14.36 10.38 -1.23
C THR A 98 14.16 10.13 0.27
N PRO A 99 14.38 11.13 1.16
CA PRO A 99 14.18 10.94 2.60
C PRO A 99 12.78 10.46 3.02
N SER A 100 11.75 10.75 2.21
CA SER A 100 10.38 10.31 2.48
C SER A 100 10.17 8.81 2.33
N TRP A 101 10.98 8.14 1.51
CA TRP A 101 10.73 6.74 1.16
C TRP A 101 11.09 5.77 2.28
N PRO A 102 12.29 5.81 2.92
CA PRO A 102 12.55 4.98 4.09
C PRO A 102 11.54 5.24 5.22
N ALA A 103 11.17 6.51 5.45
CA ALA A 103 10.16 6.86 6.46
C ALA A 103 8.78 6.25 6.15
N ALA A 104 8.36 6.25 4.88
CA ALA A 104 7.11 5.62 4.46
C ALA A 104 7.14 4.09 4.65
N VAL A 105 8.29 3.45 4.40
CA VAL A 105 8.48 1.99 4.61
C VAL A 105 8.52 1.65 6.10
N ASP A 106 9.16 2.47 6.94
CA ASP A 106 9.16 2.31 8.40
C ASP A 106 7.73 2.36 8.98
N LEU A 107 6.94 3.34 8.54
CA LEU A 107 5.52 3.41 8.89
C LEU A 107 4.74 2.17 8.39
N ALA A 108 5.05 1.68 7.19
CA ALA A 108 4.43 0.48 6.64
C ALA A 108 4.75 -0.77 7.48
N VAL A 109 5.98 -0.92 7.99
CA VAL A 109 6.33 -2.00 8.93
C VAL A 109 5.42 -1.91 10.17
N GLY A 110 5.19 -0.71 10.70
CA GLY A 110 4.31 -0.46 11.84
C GLY A 110 2.83 -0.83 11.62
N LEU A 111 2.38 -0.90 10.36
CA LEU A 111 1.03 -1.37 10.00
C LEU A 111 0.91 -2.90 9.96
N THR A 112 2.02 -3.62 10.04
CA THR A 112 2.07 -5.08 9.84
C THR A 112 2.39 -5.85 11.13
N ARG A 113 1.86 -7.06 11.21
CA ARG A 113 2.14 -8.08 12.22
C ARG A 113 2.85 -9.25 11.53
N PRO A 114 3.46 -10.18 12.29
CA PRO A 114 4.07 -11.38 11.70
C PRO A 114 3.10 -12.22 10.84
N SER A 115 1.80 -12.16 11.12
CA SER A 115 0.75 -12.86 10.35
C SER A 115 0.19 -12.09 9.16
N THR A 116 0.49 -10.78 9.06
CA THR A 116 -0.14 -9.91 8.07
C THR A 116 0.25 -10.34 6.67
N ARG A 117 -0.73 -10.51 5.80
CA ARG A 117 -0.51 -10.75 4.37
C ARG A 117 -0.16 -9.41 3.70
N ILE A 118 1.13 -9.25 3.39
CA ILE A 118 1.66 -8.05 2.73
C ILE A 118 1.64 -8.27 1.22
N LEU A 119 1.01 -7.35 0.48
CA LEU A 119 0.87 -7.41 -0.98
C LEU A 119 1.62 -6.26 -1.63
N THR A 120 2.51 -6.57 -2.56
CA THR A 120 3.17 -5.59 -3.45
C THR A 120 2.69 -5.79 -4.88
N SER A 121 3.05 -4.87 -5.77
CA SER A 121 2.77 -5.06 -7.21
C SER A 121 3.55 -6.22 -7.82
N SER A 122 4.62 -6.66 -7.17
CA SER A 122 5.45 -7.80 -7.58
C SER A 122 5.05 -9.12 -6.93
N GLY A 123 4.01 -9.10 -6.10
CA GLY A 123 3.51 -10.26 -5.38
C GLY A 123 3.58 -10.13 -3.86
N PRO A 124 3.18 -11.17 -3.12
CA PRO A 124 3.25 -11.18 -1.67
C PRO A 124 4.71 -11.26 -1.19
N ILE A 125 4.99 -10.58 -0.08
CA ILE A 125 6.30 -10.62 0.61
C ILE A 125 6.12 -10.94 2.09
N ALA A 126 7.16 -11.42 2.75
CA ALA A 126 7.19 -11.56 4.19
C ALA A 126 7.44 -10.20 4.85
N ARG A 127 7.14 -10.11 6.16
CA ARG A 127 7.46 -8.92 6.94
C ARG A 127 8.97 -8.70 7.05
N GLU A 128 9.75 -9.77 7.16
CA GLU A 128 11.22 -9.72 7.19
C GLU A 128 11.77 -9.08 5.91
N ASP A 129 11.21 -9.44 4.74
CA ASP A 129 11.58 -8.82 3.46
C ASP A 129 11.34 -7.30 3.44
N LEU A 130 10.24 -6.84 4.06
CA LEU A 130 9.93 -5.42 4.17
C LEU A 130 10.93 -4.67 5.08
N GLU A 131 11.32 -5.31 6.19
CA GLU A 131 12.31 -4.78 7.13
C GLU A 131 13.71 -4.72 6.48
N ASP A 132 14.11 -5.74 5.73
CA ASP A 132 15.36 -5.77 4.97
C ASP A 132 15.38 -4.72 3.85
N PHE A 133 14.24 -4.54 3.17
CA PHE A 133 14.08 -3.48 2.18
C PHE A 133 14.24 -2.09 2.81
N HIS A 134 13.68 -1.86 4.01
CA HIS A 134 13.89 -0.61 4.74
C HIS A 134 15.38 -0.36 5.03
N GLN A 135 16.13 -1.39 5.47
CA GLN A 135 17.58 -1.26 5.68
C GLN A 135 18.33 -0.95 4.40
N THR A 136 17.93 -1.55 3.27
CA THR A 136 18.50 -1.27 1.95
C THR A 136 18.32 0.20 1.57
N LEU A 137 17.12 0.77 1.78
CA LEU A 137 16.85 2.18 1.50
C LEU A 137 17.71 3.13 2.37
N LEU A 138 17.87 2.82 3.67
CA LEU A 138 18.73 3.59 4.56
C LEU A 138 20.20 3.53 4.14
N GLY A 139 20.67 2.36 3.71
CA GLY A 139 22.02 2.17 3.18
C GLY A 139 22.29 3.05 1.95
N VAL A 140 21.33 3.15 1.03
CA VAL A 140 21.47 4.03 -0.16
C VAL A 140 21.38 5.52 0.21
N LEU A 141 20.55 5.89 1.19
CA LEU A 141 20.35 7.29 1.57
C LEU A 141 21.54 7.87 2.36
N HIS A 142 22.25 7.03 3.13
CA HIS A 142 23.27 7.48 4.08
C HIS A 142 24.69 6.93 3.82
N GLY A 143 24.84 5.96 2.91
CA GLY A 143 26.13 5.40 2.50
C GLY A 143 26.75 6.13 1.32
#